data_AF-A0A970LDY9-F1
#
_entry.id   AF-A0A970LDY9-F1
#
_cell.length_a   1.000
_cell.length_b   1.000
_cell.length_c   1.000
_cell.angle_alpha   90.00
_cell.angle_beta   90.00
_cell.angle_gamma   90.00
#
_symmetry.space_group_name_H-M   'P 1'
#
loop_
_entity.id
_entity.type
_entity.pdbx_description
1 polymer ?
#
loop_
_entity_poly.entity_id
_entity_poly.type
_entity_poly.pdbx_seq_one_letter_code
_entity_poly.pdbx_strand_id
1 'polypeptide(L)' 'MYEITLLEKTMDEAIDKNNAYEFVKESAVTIGEIKEAATLDRSMLLVMSGEVALIVEGSNKILVLNARG' A
#
# COMPACT_ATOMS: atom_id res chain seq x y z
N MET A 1 -16.92 -1.71 1.26
CA MET A 1 -17.38 -2.95 0.59
C MET A 1 -17.46 -2.78 -0.93
N TYR A 2 -18.04 -1.68 -1.44
CA TYR A 2 -18.19 -1.44 -2.88
C TYR A 2 -16.86 -1.30 -3.65
N GLU A 3 -15.85 -0.66 -3.06
CA GLU A 3 -14.56 -0.40 -3.74
C GLU A 3 -13.75 -1.68 -3.99
N ILE A 4 -13.76 -2.62 -3.05
CA ILE A 4 -13.05 -3.91 -3.17
C ILE A 4 -13.65 -4.72 -4.33
N THR A 5 -14.97 -4.76 -4.45
CA THR A 5 -15.67 -5.47 -5.53
C THR A 5 -15.37 -4.90 -6.92
N LEU A 6 -15.08 -3.60 -7.03
CA LEU A 6 -14.74 -2.97 -8.31
C LEU A 6 -13.31 -3.33 -8.74
N LEU A 7 -12.38 -3.41 -7.78
CA LEU A 7 -11.00 -3.84 -8.00
C LEU A 7 -10.93 -5.31 -8.42
N GLU A 8 -11.64 -6.20 -7.72
CA GLU A 8 -11.72 -7.64 -8.06
C GLU A 8 -12.23 -7.86 -9.49
N LYS A 9 -13.25 -7.11 -9.92
CA LYS A 9 -13.80 -7.20 -11.27
C LYS A 9 -12.85 -6.73 -12.38
N THR A 10 -11.91 -5.87 -12.04
CA THR A 10 -10.95 -5.30 -13.01
C THR A 10 -9.74 -6.22 -13.18
N MET A 11 -9.44 -7.05 -12.19
CA MET A 11 -8.21 -7.85 -12.11
C MET A 11 -8.43 -9.37 -12.19
N ASP A 12 -9.69 -9.83 -12.24
CA ASP A 12 -10.10 -11.26 -12.36
C ASP A 12 -9.51 -12.18 -11.26
N GLU A 13 -9.09 -11.60 -10.14
CA GLU A 13 -8.59 -12.31 -8.95
C GLU A 13 -9.28 -11.77 -7.69
N ALA A 14 -9.70 -12.68 -6.81
CA ALA A 14 -10.28 -12.32 -5.52
C ALA A 14 -9.18 -11.82 -4.58
N ILE A 15 -9.37 -10.64 -3.98
CA ILE A 15 -8.38 -10.08 -3.04
C ILE A 15 -8.49 -10.86 -1.73
N ASP A 16 -7.59 -11.82 -1.51
CA ASP A 16 -7.49 -12.50 -0.21
C ASP A 16 -7.03 -11.48 0.84
N LYS A 17 -7.94 -11.15 1.77
CA LYS A 17 -7.70 -10.20 2.86
C LYS A 17 -6.48 -10.59 3.71
N ASN A 18 -6.13 -11.88 3.77
CA ASN A 18 -4.94 -12.34 4.50
C ASN A 18 -3.64 -11.92 3.82
N ASN A 19 -3.68 -11.61 2.52
CA ASN A 19 -2.51 -11.25 1.72
C ASN A 19 -2.64 -9.89 1.03
N ALA A 20 -3.64 -9.08 1.42
CA ALA A 20 -3.91 -7.77 0.84
C ALA A 20 -2.69 -6.83 0.91
N TYR A 21 -1.82 -6.99 1.92
CA TYR A 21 -0.59 -6.22 2.03
C TYR A 21 0.40 -6.50 0.88
N GLU A 22 0.67 -7.77 0.59
CA GLU A 22 1.56 -8.16 -0.52
C GLU A 22 0.93 -7.85 -1.88
N PHE A 23 -0.40 -8.02 -2.01
CA PHE A 23 -1.13 -7.65 -3.22
C PHE A 23 -1.00 -6.14 -3.53
N VAL A 24 -1.24 -5.29 -2.55
CA VAL A 24 -1.08 -3.84 -2.74
C VAL A 24 0.37 -3.47 -2.99
N LYS A 25 1.32 -4.16 -2.35
CA LYS A 25 2.74 -3.95 -2.62
C LYS A 25 3.09 -4.27 -4.07
N GLU A 26 2.75 -5.46 -4.57
CA GLU A 26 3.02 -5.84 -5.98
C GLU A 26 2.34 -4.91 -6.97
N SER A 27 1.09 -4.52 -6.71
CA SER A 27 0.38 -3.55 -7.57
C SER A 27 0.96 -2.14 -7.47
N ALA A 28 1.52 -1.76 -6.32
CA ALA A 28 2.21 -0.49 -6.13
C ALA A 28 3.64 -0.48 -6.68
N VAL A 29 4.26 -1.64 -6.95
CA VAL A 29 5.59 -1.72 -7.59
C VAL A 29 5.55 -1.06 -8.97
N THR A 30 4.38 -1.07 -9.62
CA THR A 30 4.14 -0.36 -10.88
C THR A 30 4.27 1.17 -10.74
N ILE A 31 4.18 1.72 -9.52
CA ILE A 31 4.15 3.16 -9.22
C ILE A 31 5.56 3.71 -8.87
N GLY A 32 6.58 2.85 -8.70
CA GLY A 32 7.97 3.28 -8.49
C GLY A 32 8.62 2.68 -7.24
N GLU A 33 9.44 3.47 -6.52
CA GLU A 33 10.14 3.02 -5.31
C GLU A 33 9.18 2.84 -4.13
N ILE A 34 9.15 1.63 -3.57
CA ILE A 34 8.44 1.28 -2.33
C ILE A 34 9.44 1.16 -1.18
N LYS A 35 9.13 1.82 -0.07
CA LYS A 35 9.84 1.69 1.20
C LYS A 35 8.90 1.14 2.27
N GLU A 36 9.42 0.35 3.19
CA GLU A 36 8.64 -0.12 4.35
C GLU A 36 9.07 0.64 5.60
N ALA A 37 8.10 1.10 6.39
CA ALA A 37 8.33 1.70 7.70
C ALA A 37 7.67 0.83 8.78
N ALA A 38 8.46 0.41 9.77
CA ALA A 38 7.99 -0.41 10.91
C ALA A 38 7.38 0.42 12.05
N THR A 39 7.51 1.75 11.99
CA THR A 39 7.09 2.67 13.05
C THR A 39 6.43 3.89 12.45
N LEU A 40 5.40 4.40 13.13
CA LEU A 40 4.66 5.59 12.71
C LEU A 40 5.59 6.80 12.55
N ASP A 41 6.52 7.04 13.48
CA ASP A 41 7.46 8.16 13.45
C ASP A 41 8.28 8.19 12.15
N ARG A 42 8.77 7.02 11.74
CA ARG A 42 9.53 6.87 10.50
C ARG A 42 8.66 7.12 9.27
N SER A 43 7.41 6.64 9.27
CA SER A 43 6.49 6.94 8.18
C SER A 43 6.16 8.44 8.08
N MET A 44 6.07 9.13 9.23
CA MET A 44 5.78 10.55 9.30
C MET A 44 6.87 11.41 8.66
N LEU A 45 8.15 11.07 8.91
CA LEU A 45 9.29 11.75 8.27
C LEU A 45 9.27 11.64 6.74
N LEU A 46 8.89 10.46 6.25
CA LEU A 46 8.82 10.18 4.82
C LEU A 46 7.65 10.94 4.17
N VAL A 47 6.50 10.97 4.83
CA VAL A 47 5.35 11.80 4.41
C VAL A 47 5.71 13.29 4.36
N MET A 48 6.42 13.80 5.37
CA MET A 48 6.91 15.19 5.37
C MET A 48 7.91 15.49 4.24
N SER A 49 8.56 14.47 3.70
CA SER A 49 9.47 14.58 2.54
C SER A 49 8.72 14.59 1.20
N GLY A 50 7.40 14.42 1.23
CA GLY A 50 6.52 14.37 0.05
C GLY A 50 6.30 12.96 -0.49
N GLU A 51 6.60 11.92 0.30
CA GLU A 51 6.18 10.55 0.01
C GLU A 51 4.74 10.31 0.54
N VAL A 52 4.11 9.22 0.13
CA VAL A 52 2.76 8.84 0.56
C VAL A 52 2.84 7.59 1.44
N ALA A 53 2.26 7.64 2.63
CA ALA A 53 2.15 6.47 3.50
C ALA A 53 0.78 5.78 3.31
N LEU A 54 0.81 4.48 3.09
CA LEU A 54 -0.33 3.60 3.05
C LEU A 54 -0.33 2.68 4.29
N ILE A 55 -1.41 2.76 5.04
CA ILE A 55 -1.63 1.93 6.24
C ILE A 55 -2.72 0.92 5.88
N VAL A 56 -2.37 -0.36 5.98
CA VAL A 56 -3.29 -1.46 5.69
C VAL A 56 -3.71 -2.09 7.02
N GLU A 57 -5.02 -2.09 7.28
CA GLU A 57 -5.60 -2.73 8.47
C GLU A 57 -5.24 -4.22 8.51
N GLY A 58 -4.77 -4.71 9.66
CA GLY A 58 -4.28 -6.09 9.82
C GLY A 58 -2.79 -6.30 9.49
N SER A 59 -2.07 -5.25 9.05
CA SER A 59 -0.61 -5.29 8.87
C SER A 59 0.12 -4.49 9.94
N ASN A 60 1.22 -5.05 10.46
CA ASN A 60 2.14 -4.35 11.38
C ASN A 60 3.16 -3.47 10.65
N LYS A 61 3.02 -3.30 9.34
CA LYS A 61 3.95 -2.54 8.51
C LYS A 61 3.22 -1.45 7.74
N ILE A 62 3.88 -0.31 7.60
CA ILE A 62 3.41 0.83 6.82
C ILE A 62 4.15 0.81 5.49
N LEU A 63 3.40 0.79 4.39
CA LEU A 63 3.94 0.97 3.05
C LEU A 63 4.16 2.45 2.80
N VAL A 64 5.33 2.81 2.31
CA VAL A 64 5.65 4.18 1.90
C VAL A 64 5.95 4.16 0.42
N LEU A 65 5.21 4.95 -0.32
CA LEU A 65 5.22 5.04 -1.77
C LEU A 65 5.78 6.40 -2.15
N ASN A 66 6.68 6.44 -3.13
CA ASN A 66 7.02 7.71 -3.73
C ASN A 66 5.87 8.14 -4.67
N ALA A 67 5.10 9.15 -4.26
CA ALA A 67 4.04 9.71 -5.11
C ALA A 67 4.57 10.64 -6.21
N ARG A 68 5.88 10.92 -6.21
CA ARG A 68 6.56 11.58 -7.32
C ARG A 68 6.92 10.51 -8.35
N GLY A 69 5.94 10.20 -9.20
CA GLY A 69 6.15 9.60 -10.51
C GLY A 69 6.29 10.68 -11.57
#